data_AF-A0A254T1V0-F1
#
_entry.id   AF-A0A254T1V0-F1
#
_cell.length_a   1.000
_cell.length_b   1.000
_cell.length_c   1.000
_cell.angle_alpha   90.00
_cell.angle_beta   90.00
_cell.angle_gamma   90.00
#
_symmetry.space_group_name_H-M   'P 1'
#
loop_
_entity.id
_entity.type
_entity.pdbx_description
1 polymer ?
#
loop_
_entity_poly.entity_id
_entity_poly.type
_entity_poly.pdbx_seq_one_letter_code
_entity_poly.pdbx_strand_id
1 'polypeptide(L)'
;MNSALWAAPKGKPYTAGSAKVIGAVESKTAFSGERLFATLDSVGGTGTWMEWDVNGEKDPSLMGILDPMLKGTNKPEMVWVITERQKPLVAVLLPKGKGETILFYELPSLDAKPVPLSINPVLHPEVVFRDYRQVSDKEYVHRDKDNLKVKLLPSGMLFTYEKKGEDPLYMVADYATKDPAEKNSILTDYEDYFKYEYSLMLRAFVQSVRGVFNWQPWHWYMPAWNAKFMIKRAELESILVRGVAPSFFRLFKATTPAGESIEFRTNGNGYSELEIRK
;
A
#
# COMPACT_ATOMS: atom_id res chain seq x y z
N MET A 1 8.42 31.58 3.38
CA MET A 1 9.41 30.69 4.02
C MET A 1 9.21 30.79 5.53
N ASN A 2 8.46 29.87 6.14
CA ASN A 2 8.31 29.81 7.59
C ASN A 2 9.15 28.64 8.12
N SER A 3 10.22 28.97 8.84
CA SER A 3 11.05 28.00 9.55
C SER A 3 10.26 27.40 10.70
N ALA A 4 9.78 26.17 10.54
CA ALA A 4 9.34 25.38 11.69
C ALA A 4 10.56 25.20 12.62
N LEU A 5 10.44 25.67 13.86
CA LEU A 5 11.46 25.52 14.89
C LEU A 5 11.49 24.06 15.35
N TRP A 6 12.47 23.32 14.84
CA TRP A 6 12.79 21.97 15.28
C TRP A 6 13.41 22.04 16.67
N ALA A 7 12.66 21.63 17.69
CA ALA A 7 13.22 21.48 19.03
C ALA A 7 13.91 20.11 19.12
N ALA A 8 15.21 20.10 19.42
CA ALA A 8 15.87 18.89 19.87
C ALA A 8 15.19 18.39 21.15
N PRO A 9 14.94 17.07 21.32
CA PRO A 9 14.26 16.56 22.50
C PRO A 9 15.06 16.89 23.77
N LYS A 10 14.47 17.66 24.69
CA LYS A 10 15.01 17.83 26.05
C LYS A 10 14.44 16.70 26.93
N GLY A 11 15.15 15.57 26.93
CA GLY A 11 14.82 14.37 27.71
C GLY A 11 15.78 13.24 27.35
N LYS A 12 15.76 12.12 28.10
CA LYS A 12 16.47 10.89 27.70
C LYS A 12 16.16 10.63 26.22
N PRO A 13 17.17 10.35 25.38
CA PRO A 13 16.92 10.18 23.95
C PRO A 13 15.88 9.07 23.77
N TYR A 14 14.87 9.31 22.95
CA TYR A 14 13.87 8.33 22.56
C TYR A 14 14.50 7.29 21.61
N THR A 15 15.61 6.68 22.01
CA THR A 15 16.34 5.67 21.25
C THR A 15 15.72 4.32 21.58
N ALA A 16 15.02 3.74 20.61
CA ALA A 16 14.74 2.32 20.59
C ALA A 16 15.68 1.69 19.55
N GLY A 17 16.58 0.82 20.01
CA GLY A 17 17.53 0.12 19.16
C GLY A 17 18.64 0.99 18.55
N SER A 18 19.11 0.58 17.37
CA SER A 18 20.23 1.17 16.62
C SER A 18 19.84 2.31 15.67
N ALA A 19 18.55 2.61 15.54
CA ALA A 19 18.08 3.60 14.57
C ALA A 19 18.33 5.04 15.05
N LYS A 20 18.68 5.90 14.09
CA LYS A 20 18.90 7.32 14.35
C LYS A 20 17.54 8.02 14.49
N VAL A 21 17.26 8.57 15.67
CA VAL A 21 16.17 9.52 15.86
C VAL A 21 16.53 10.80 15.11
N ILE A 22 15.70 11.20 14.15
CA ILE A 22 15.91 12.42 13.36
C ILE A 22 15.03 13.58 13.82
N GLY A 23 13.98 13.30 14.58
CA GLY A 23 13.11 14.33 15.14
C GLY A 23 12.01 13.79 16.02
N ALA A 24 11.39 14.68 16.79
CA ALA A 24 10.20 14.41 17.58
C ALA A 24 9.28 15.64 17.52
N VAL A 25 7.98 15.44 17.38
CA VAL A 25 6.98 16.50 17.50
C VAL A 25 5.99 16.10 18.57
N GLU A 26 5.82 16.97 19.56
CA GLU A 26 4.92 16.73 20.68
C GLU A 26 3.66 17.59 20.55
N SER A 27 2.54 17.04 20.99
CA SER A 27 1.29 17.75 21.13
C SER A 27 0.72 17.56 22.54
N LYS A 28 0.21 18.63 23.14
CA LYS A 28 -0.43 18.59 24.47
C LYS A 28 -1.80 17.90 24.47
N THR A 29 -2.39 17.76 23.29
CA THR A 29 -3.64 17.06 22.99
C THR A 29 -3.39 16.05 21.87
N ALA A 30 -4.31 15.11 21.66
CA ALA A 30 -4.30 14.26 20.47
C ALA A 30 -4.16 15.09 19.19
N PHE A 31 -3.40 14.59 18.22
CA PHE A 31 -3.31 15.22 16.91
C PHE A 31 -4.65 15.10 16.19
N SER A 32 -5.13 16.20 15.59
CA SER A 32 -6.17 16.07 14.57
C SER A 32 -5.59 15.38 13.35
N GLY A 33 -6.41 14.65 12.58
CA GLY A 33 -5.95 13.95 11.37
C GLY A 33 -5.20 14.86 10.40
N GLU A 34 -5.73 16.05 10.12
CA GLU A 34 -5.08 17.06 9.26
C GLU A 34 -3.70 17.47 9.80
N ARG A 35 -3.59 17.75 11.10
CA ARG A 35 -2.32 18.17 11.71
C ARG A 35 -1.32 17.01 11.74
N LEU A 36 -1.77 15.79 11.98
CA LEU A 36 -0.95 14.58 11.96
C LEU A 36 -0.32 14.38 10.59
N PHE A 37 -1.12 14.39 9.52
CA PHE A 37 -0.63 14.22 8.16
C PHE A 37 0.23 15.40 7.70
N ALA A 38 -0.14 16.64 8.03
CA ALA A 38 0.74 17.79 7.77
C ALA A 38 2.12 17.66 8.47
N THR A 39 2.15 17.09 9.67
CA THR A 39 3.40 16.82 10.41
C THR A 39 4.21 15.74 9.72
N LEU A 40 3.57 14.62 9.34
CA LEU A 40 4.18 13.54 8.57
C LEU A 40 4.79 14.08 7.25
N ASP A 41 4.03 14.84 6.48
CA ASP A 41 4.46 15.38 5.17
C ASP A 41 5.61 16.39 5.32
N SER A 42 5.65 17.16 6.41
CA SER A 42 6.74 18.10 6.68
C SER A 42 8.11 17.41 6.84
N VAL A 43 8.13 16.13 7.23
CA VAL A 43 9.35 15.32 7.37
C VAL A 43 9.56 14.40 6.16
N GLY A 44 8.46 13.84 5.66
CA GLY A 44 8.45 12.86 4.56
C GLY A 44 8.73 13.47 3.19
N GLY A 45 8.47 14.77 3.00
CA GLY A 45 8.58 15.43 1.71
C GLY A 45 7.50 14.93 0.75
N THR A 46 7.91 14.49 -0.45
CA THR A 46 6.99 13.97 -1.47
C THR A 46 6.71 12.47 -1.35
N GLY A 47 7.26 11.80 -0.34
CA GLY A 47 7.11 10.36 -0.15
C GLY A 47 5.74 9.96 0.37
N THR A 48 5.24 8.80 -0.05
CA THR A 48 3.96 8.25 0.42
C THR A 48 4.14 7.54 1.77
N TRP A 49 3.52 8.06 2.83
CA TRP A 49 3.47 7.37 4.13
C TRP A 49 2.56 6.15 4.08
N MET A 50 3.12 4.97 4.36
CA MET A 50 2.38 3.71 4.42
C MET A 50 2.30 3.22 5.86
N GLU A 51 1.08 2.97 6.35
CA GLU A 51 0.88 2.45 7.70
C GLU A 51 1.42 1.02 7.81
N TRP A 52 2.18 0.75 8.87
CA TRP A 52 2.68 -0.59 9.18
C TRP A 52 1.55 -1.49 9.65
N ASP A 53 1.53 -2.72 9.13
CA ASP A 53 0.56 -3.73 9.52
C ASP A 53 1.13 -4.64 10.63
N VAL A 54 0.46 -4.67 11.77
CA VAL A 54 0.82 -5.53 12.89
C VAL A 54 0.65 -7.03 12.56
N ASN A 55 -0.12 -7.39 11.55
CA ASN A 55 -0.25 -8.76 11.06
C ASN A 55 0.61 -9.03 9.81
N GLY A 56 1.29 -8.01 9.29
CA GLY A 56 2.23 -8.15 8.19
C GLY A 56 3.62 -8.61 8.67
N GLU A 57 4.43 -9.02 7.69
CA GLU A 57 5.80 -9.49 7.82
C GLU A 57 6.65 -8.50 8.62
N LYS A 58 7.50 -9.03 9.50
CA LYS A 58 8.30 -8.24 10.43
C LYS A 58 9.67 -7.96 9.85
N ASP A 59 9.83 -6.75 9.34
CA ASP A 59 11.12 -6.28 8.84
C ASP A 59 12.12 -6.13 10.00
N PRO A 60 13.27 -6.85 10.00
CA PRO A 60 14.21 -6.83 11.13
C PRO A 60 14.69 -5.43 11.51
N SER A 61 15.01 -4.60 10.51
CA SER A 61 15.46 -3.22 10.72
C SER A 61 14.38 -2.36 11.39
N LEU A 62 13.12 -2.52 10.97
CA LEU A 62 11.99 -1.86 11.61
C LEU A 62 11.75 -2.38 13.03
N MET A 63 11.82 -3.71 13.23
CA MET A 63 11.60 -4.33 14.53
C MET A 63 12.67 -3.95 15.55
N GLY A 64 13.90 -3.65 15.12
CA GLY A 64 14.92 -3.09 16.01
C GLY A 64 14.48 -1.81 16.73
N ILE A 65 13.57 -1.04 16.13
CA ILE A 65 12.94 0.14 16.73
C ILE A 65 11.67 -0.25 17.50
N LEU A 66 10.81 -1.06 16.90
CA LEU A 66 9.47 -1.30 17.43
C LEU A 66 9.46 -2.26 18.62
N ASP A 67 10.33 -3.29 18.65
CA ASP A 67 10.33 -4.32 19.69
C ASP A 67 10.45 -3.75 21.11
N PRO A 68 11.39 -2.83 21.41
CA PRO A 68 11.44 -2.19 22.72
C PRO A 68 10.16 -1.43 23.09
N MET A 69 9.52 -0.79 22.11
CA MET A 69 8.30 -0.01 22.33
C MET A 69 7.08 -0.90 22.56
N LEU A 70 6.96 -1.98 21.79
CA LEU A 70 5.86 -2.95 21.88
C LEU A 70 5.88 -3.74 23.20
N LYS A 71 7.07 -3.96 23.77
CA LYS A 71 7.27 -4.56 25.10
C LYS A 71 7.11 -3.56 26.24
N GLY A 72 7.15 -2.26 25.94
CA GLY A 72 6.97 -1.19 26.90
C GLY A 72 5.51 -0.98 27.32
N THR A 73 5.32 -0.13 28.33
CA THR A 73 3.98 0.30 28.77
C THR A 73 3.37 1.32 27.83
N ASN A 74 4.19 2.14 27.17
CA ASN A 74 3.76 3.15 26.20
C ASN A 74 3.87 2.60 24.77
N LYS A 75 2.86 1.85 24.35
CA LYS A 75 2.85 1.19 23.03
C LYS A 75 2.56 2.20 21.91
N PRO A 76 3.12 1.98 20.71
CA PRO A 76 2.74 2.74 19.52
C PRO A 76 1.24 2.67 19.25
N GLU A 77 0.62 3.81 18.98
CA GLU A 77 -0.76 3.90 18.49
C GLU A 77 -0.80 3.63 16.99
N MET A 78 0.13 4.23 16.25
CA MET A 78 0.25 4.08 14.81
C MET A 78 1.72 4.18 14.40
N VAL A 79 2.08 3.49 13.32
CA VAL A 79 3.42 3.49 12.74
C VAL A 79 3.30 3.65 11.24
N TRP A 80 4.07 4.55 10.65
CA TRP A 80 4.14 4.75 9.20
C TRP A 80 5.57 4.64 8.68
N VAL A 81 5.70 4.24 7.43
CA VAL A 81 6.98 4.05 6.75
C VAL A 81 6.95 4.73 5.38
N ILE A 82 8.02 5.43 5.03
CA ILE A 82 8.32 5.87 3.65
C ILE A 82 9.47 5.03 3.12
N THR A 83 9.30 4.45 1.93
CA THR A 83 10.31 3.62 1.26
C THR A 83 10.87 4.25 -0.01
N GLU A 84 10.26 5.32 -0.52
CA GLU A 84 10.61 5.99 -1.78
C GLU A 84 11.87 6.87 -1.68
N ARG A 85 12.77 6.54 -0.75
CA ARG A 85 13.97 7.31 -0.41
C ARG A 85 15.18 6.38 -0.36
N GLN A 86 16.38 6.95 -0.51
CA GLN A 86 17.63 6.20 -0.35
C GLN A 86 17.71 5.48 1.01
N LYS A 87 17.19 6.14 2.05
CA LYS A 87 17.05 5.59 3.40
C LYS A 87 15.58 5.68 3.82
N PRO A 88 14.96 4.57 4.23
CA PRO A 88 13.57 4.59 4.68
C PRO A 88 13.39 5.46 5.92
N LEU A 89 12.24 6.12 6.00
CA LEU A 89 11.84 6.83 7.22
C LEU A 89 10.71 6.09 7.92
N VAL A 90 10.74 6.11 9.25
CA VAL A 90 9.68 5.57 10.09
C VAL A 90 9.16 6.68 10.99
N ALA A 91 7.85 6.81 11.07
CA ALA A 91 7.17 7.66 12.03
C ALA A 91 6.41 6.78 13.02
N VAL A 92 6.58 7.03 14.32
CA VAL A 92 5.90 6.30 15.39
C VAL A 92 5.11 7.28 16.23
N LEU A 93 3.79 7.13 16.27
CA LEU A 93 2.90 7.87 17.15
C LEU A 93 2.81 7.14 18.50
N LEU A 94 3.13 7.85 19.58
CA LEU A 94 3.07 7.36 20.94
C LEU A 94 2.13 8.21 21.79
N PRO A 95 1.38 7.60 22.72
CA PRO A 95 0.63 8.34 23.72
C PRO A 95 1.58 9.13 24.63
N LYS A 96 1.15 10.32 25.08
CA LYS A 96 1.85 11.14 26.07
C LYS A 96 0.87 11.88 26.98
N GLY A 97 0.40 11.19 28.02
CA GLY A 97 -0.56 11.75 28.97
C GLY A 97 -1.91 12.04 28.31
N LYS A 98 -2.30 13.31 28.22
CA LYS A 98 -3.50 13.76 27.47
C LYS A 98 -3.24 14.08 26.00
N GLY A 99 -1.97 14.02 25.59
CA GLY A 99 -1.54 14.30 24.22
C GLY A 99 -0.76 13.16 23.63
N GLU A 100 0.00 13.47 22.59
CA GLU A 100 0.68 12.50 21.73
C GLU A 100 2.07 13.00 21.36
N THR A 101 2.95 12.09 20.97
CA THR A 101 4.27 12.41 20.43
C THR A 101 4.53 11.56 19.21
N ILE A 102 4.91 12.21 18.11
CA ILE A 102 5.36 11.52 16.91
C ILE A 102 6.88 11.57 16.84
N LEU A 103 7.49 10.39 16.77
CA LEU A 103 8.94 10.20 16.68
C LEU A 103 9.30 9.78 15.27
N PHE A 104 10.37 10.36 14.74
CA PHE A 104 10.87 10.06 13.40
C PHE A 104 12.23 9.38 13.48
N TYR A 105 12.35 8.27 12.76
CA TYR A 105 13.55 7.46 12.66
C TYR A 105 13.99 7.34 11.21
N GLU A 106 15.30 7.37 10.97
CA GLU A 106 15.89 6.98 9.69
C GLU A 106 16.44 5.57 9.81
N LEU A 107 15.98 4.68 8.93
CA LEU A 107 16.50 3.32 8.80
C LEU A 107 17.64 3.26 7.78
N PRO A 108 18.63 2.38 7.95
CA PRO A 108 19.62 2.12 6.91
C PRO A 108 19.00 1.48 5.66
N SER A 109 18.06 0.55 5.86
CA SER A 109 17.33 -0.18 4.82
C SER A 109 16.09 -0.85 5.43
N LEU A 110 15.23 -1.38 4.56
CA LEU A 110 14.26 -2.43 4.90
C LEU A 110 14.84 -3.75 4.38
N ASP A 111 15.01 -4.73 5.27
CA ASP A 111 15.79 -5.95 5.03
C ASP A 111 14.98 -7.26 5.19
N ALA A 112 13.64 -7.17 5.21
CA ALA A 112 12.78 -8.33 5.11
C ALA A 112 13.05 -9.12 3.82
N LYS A 113 13.18 -10.45 3.95
CA LYS A 113 13.32 -11.35 2.81
C LYS A 113 11.95 -11.71 2.23
N PRO A 114 11.80 -11.88 0.91
CA PRO A 114 10.54 -12.28 0.30
C PRO A 114 10.00 -13.59 0.89
N VAL A 115 8.73 -13.54 1.34
CA VAL A 115 7.96 -14.72 1.76
C VAL A 115 6.76 -14.93 0.85
N PRO A 116 6.22 -16.17 0.73
CA PRO A 116 4.98 -16.41 -0.01
C PRO A 116 3.85 -15.50 0.49
N LEU A 117 3.06 -14.97 -0.46
CA LEU A 117 1.86 -14.21 -0.14
C LEU A 117 0.82 -15.14 0.48
N SER A 118 0.23 -14.72 1.59
CA SER A 118 -0.86 -15.41 2.29
C SER A 118 -1.90 -14.41 2.79
N ILE A 119 -3.10 -14.92 3.03
CA ILE A 119 -4.17 -14.18 3.70
C ILE A 119 -4.11 -14.54 5.19
N ASN A 120 -4.25 -13.57 6.07
CA ASN A 120 -4.25 -13.86 7.50
C ASN A 120 -5.52 -14.66 7.88
N PRO A 121 -5.38 -15.69 8.73
CA PRO A 121 -6.46 -16.64 8.99
C PRO A 121 -7.63 -16.03 9.76
N VAL A 122 -7.36 -14.99 10.55
CA VAL A 122 -8.37 -14.30 11.36
C VAL A 122 -8.48 -12.87 10.86
N LEU A 123 -9.61 -12.57 10.25
CA LEU A 123 -9.95 -11.24 9.75
C LEU A 123 -11.03 -10.65 10.66
N HIS A 124 -10.64 -9.63 11.41
CA HIS A 124 -11.52 -8.84 12.27
C HIS A 124 -12.05 -7.65 11.45
N PRO A 125 -13.35 -7.60 11.06
CA PRO A 125 -13.88 -6.53 10.21
C PRO A 125 -13.61 -5.12 10.76
N GLU A 126 -13.63 -4.96 12.09
CA GLU A 126 -13.33 -3.71 12.79
C GLU A 126 -11.89 -3.23 12.58
N VAL A 127 -10.95 -4.14 12.32
CA VAL A 127 -9.56 -3.83 11.98
C VAL A 127 -9.39 -3.69 10.47
N VAL A 128 -9.91 -4.65 9.72
CA VAL A 128 -9.73 -4.73 8.27
C VAL A 128 -10.38 -3.56 7.56
N PHE A 129 -11.61 -3.24 7.94
CA PHE A 129 -12.46 -2.23 7.33
C PHE A 129 -12.58 -0.97 8.19
N ARG A 130 -11.57 -0.68 9.01
CA ARG A 130 -11.51 0.52 9.87
C ARG A 130 -11.89 1.80 9.11
N ASP A 131 -11.34 1.94 7.90
CA ASP A 131 -11.50 3.13 7.06
C ASP A 131 -12.78 3.09 6.19
N TYR A 132 -13.64 2.09 6.43
CA TYR A 132 -14.90 1.89 5.74
C TYR A 132 -16.10 2.01 6.70
N ARG A 133 -17.25 2.31 6.12
CA ARG A 133 -18.56 2.18 6.76
C ARG A 133 -19.31 1.00 6.16
N GLN A 134 -19.94 0.20 7.00
CA GLN A 134 -20.81 -0.88 6.54
C GLN A 134 -22.12 -0.29 6.02
N VAL A 135 -22.53 -0.67 4.81
CA VAL A 135 -23.81 -0.23 4.19
C VAL A 135 -24.81 -1.37 4.05
N SER A 136 -24.34 -2.61 4.09
CA SER A 136 -25.17 -3.81 4.24
C SER A 136 -24.37 -4.94 4.90
N ASP A 137 -25.01 -6.08 5.19
CA ASP A 137 -24.35 -7.27 5.73
C ASP A 137 -23.16 -7.76 4.89
N LYS A 138 -23.12 -7.39 3.60
CA LYS A 138 -22.12 -7.87 2.64
C LYS A 138 -21.41 -6.75 1.91
N GLU A 139 -21.59 -5.49 2.30
CA GLU A 139 -21.02 -4.36 1.56
C GLU A 139 -20.52 -3.27 2.50
N TYR A 140 -19.33 -2.78 2.16
CA TYR A 140 -18.62 -1.70 2.84
C TYR A 140 -18.23 -0.64 1.82
N VAL A 141 -18.32 0.63 2.21
CA VAL A 141 -17.94 1.79 1.39
C VAL A 141 -16.90 2.59 2.15
N HIS A 142 -15.83 3.02 1.48
CA HIS A 142 -14.78 3.80 2.13
C HIS A 142 -15.34 5.12 2.68
N ARG A 143 -14.90 5.54 3.86
CA ARG A 143 -15.45 6.72 4.55
C ARG A 143 -15.28 8.01 3.74
N ASP A 144 -14.15 8.16 3.07
CA ASP A 144 -13.80 9.37 2.30
C ASP A 144 -13.95 9.23 0.78
N LYS A 145 -14.25 8.02 0.28
CA LYS A 145 -14.20 7.68 -1.16
C LYS A 145 -15.34 6.74 -1.52
N ASP A 146 -16.50 7.30 -1.86
CA ASP A 146 -17.71 6.51 -2.13
C ASP A 146 -17.60 5.57 -3.35
N ASN A 147 -16.61 5.81 -4.20
CA ASN A 147 -16.25 4.98 -5.35
C ASN A 147 -15.29 3.82 -5.02
N LEU A 148 -14.87 3.68 -3.75
CA LEU A 148 -14.10 2.56 -3.25
C LEU A 148 -14.98 1.70 -2.34
N LYS A 149 -15.22 0.45 -2.77
CA LYS A 149 -16.16 -0.46 -2.11
C LYS A 149 -15.58 -1.85 -1.92
N VAL A 150 -16.06 -2.53 -0.89
CA VAL A 150 -15.77 -3.95 -0.64
C VAL A 150 -17.07 -4.72 -0.56
N LYS A 151 -17.15 -5.81 -1.31
CA LYS A 151 -18.25 -6.78 -1.26
C LYS A 151 -17.75 -8.09 -0.69
N LEU A 152 -18.42 -8.58 0.34
CA LEU A 152 -18.19 -9.91 0.90
C LEU A 152 -18.99 -10.95 0.11
N LEU A 153 -18.27 -11.92 -0.45
CA LEU A 153 -18.83 -13.01 -1.24
C LEU A 153 -18.73 -14.32 -0.45
N PRO A 154 -19.61 -15.31 -0.70
CA PRO A 154 -19.44 -16.65 -0.12
C PRO A 154 -18.06 -17.27 -0.45
N SER A 155 -17.54 -16.92 -1.63
CA SER A 155 -16.25 -17.38 -2.14
C SER A 155 -15.06 -16.48 -1.77
N GLY A 156 -15.25 -15.39 -1.03
CA GLY A 156 -14.15 -14.48 -0.66
C GLY A 156 -14.54 -13.00 -0.63
N MET A 157 -13.73 -12.12 -1.22
CA MET A 157 -13.93 -10.67 -1.19
C MET A 157 -13.69 -10.06 -2.57
N LEU A 158 -14.48 -9.05 -2.92
CA LEU A 158 -14.29 -8.24 -4.10
C LEU A 158 -14.19 -6.77 -3.71
N PHE A 159 -13.05 -6.16 -3.99
CA PHE A 159 -12.86 -4.72 -3.88
C PHE A 159 -13.03 -4.11 -5.25
N THR A 160 -13.65 -2.94 -5.31
CA THR A 160 -13.91 -2.22 -6.55
C THR A 160 -13.54 -0.76 -6.37
N TYR A 161 -12.95 -0.18 -7.40
CA TYR A 161 -12.61 1.23 -7.47
C TYR A 161 -13.02 1.77 -8.84
N GLU A 162 -13.88 2.79 -8.86
CA GLU A 162 -14.35 3.44 -10.09
C GLU A 162 -13.86 4.88 -10.17
N LYS A 163 -13.00 5.19 -11.13
CA LYS A 163 -12.47 6.51 -11.43
C LYS A 163 -13.11 7.02 -12.72
N LYS A 164 -14.03 7.96 -12.59
CA LYS A 164 -14.74 8.55 -13.73
C LYS A 164 -13.86 9.58 -14.44
N GLY A 165 -13.86 9.54 -15.78
CA GLY A 165 -13.39 10.65 -16.62
C GLY A 165 -11.91 10.63 -17.01
N GLU A 166 -11.24 9.48 -17.01
CA GLU A 166 -9.89 9.35 -17.56
C GLU A 166 -9.87 8.70 -18.95
N ASP A 167 -8.80 8.98 -19.70
CA ASP A 167 -8.57 8.44 -21.02
C ASP A 167 -8.50 6.91 -20.96
N PRO A 168 -9.43 6.21 -21.63
CA PRO A 168 -9.46 4.76 -21.58
C PRO A 168 -8.28 4.16 -22.33
N LEU A 169 -7.82 2.99 -21.88
CA LEU A 169 -6.82 2.19 -22.58
C LEU A 169 -7.45 1.61 -23.86
N TYR A 170 -7.15 2.25 -24.99
CA TYR A 170 -7.63 1.80 -26.28
C TYR A 170 -6.79 0.64 -26.82
N MET A 171 -7.47 -0.42 -27.24
CA MET A 171 -6.87 -1.55 -27.94
C MET A 171 -6.28 -1.11 -29.28
N VAL A 172 -5.01 -1.45 -29.52
CA VAL A 172 -4.35 -1.20 -30.81
C VAL A 172 -4.70 -2.35 -31.77
N ALA A 173 -5.80 -2.22 -32.50
CA ALA A 173 -6.37 -3.28 -33.33
C ALA A 173 -5.44 -3.77 -34.45
N ASP A 174 -4.54 -2.91 -34.94
CA ASP A 174 -3.58 -3.21 -36.00
C ASP A 174 -2.20 -3.63 -35.46
N TYR A 175 -2.06 -3.90 -34.15
CA TYR A 175 -0.78 -4.27 -33.53
C TYR A 175 -0.06 -5.39 -34.30
N ALA A 176 -0.79 -6.42 -34.75
CA ALA A 176 -0.21 -7.56 -35.44
C ALA A 176 0.56 -7.19 -36.72
N THR A 177 0.09 -6.17 -37.45
CA THR A 177 0.66 -5.73 -38.73
C THR A 177 1.76 -4.69 -38.59
N LYS A 178 1.97 -4.16 -37.39
CA LYS A 178 3.01 -3.16 -37.11
C LYS A 178 4.42 -3.72 -37.20
N ASP A 179 5.37 -2.85 -37.47
CA ASP A 179 6.78 -3.22 -37.48
C ASP A 179 7.30 -3.50 -36.05
N PRO A 180 8.48 -4.13 -35.89
CA PRO A 180 9.01 -4.47 -34.57
C PRO A 180 9.27 -3.27 -33.65
N ALA A 181 9.63 -2.11 -34.19
CA ALA A 181 9.91 -0.91 -33.40
C ALA A 181 8.61 -0.31 -32.85
N GLU A 182 7.58 -0.21 -33.68
CA GLU A 182 6.24 0.21 -33.29
C GLU A 182 5.63 -0.73 -32.25
N LYS A 183 5.73 -2.06 -32.47
CA LYS A 183 5.28 -3.07 -31.50
C LYS A 183 5.93 -2.87 -30.14
N ASN A 184 7.25 -2.65 -30.13
CA ASN A 184 8.00 -2.43 -28.90
C ASN A 184 7.61 -1.13 -28.18
N SER A 185 7.33 -0.06 -28.92
CA SER A 185 6.81 1.20 -28.36
C SER A 185 5.46 0.98 -27.69
N ILE A 186 4.52 0.36 -28.40
CA ILE A 186 3.16 0.11 -27.88
C ILE A 186 3.18 -0.78 -26.64
N LEU A 187 4.00 -1.83 -26.65
CA LEU A 187 4.14 -2.69 -25.47
C LEU A 187 4.65 -1.91 -24.25
N THR A 188 5.58 -0.97 -24.46
CA THR A 188 6.08 -0.11 -23.39
C THR A 188 4.99 0.83 -22.86
N ASP A 189 4.19 1.44 -23.74
CA ASP A 189 3.09 2.32 -23.34
C ASP A 189 2.06 1.57 -22.47
N TYR A 190 1.71 0.33 -22.86
CA TYR A 190 0.83 -0.54 -22.08
C TYR A 190 1.45 -0.96 -20.75
N GLU A 191 2.73 -1.30 -20.72
CA GLU A 191 3.41 -1.63 -19.47
C GLU A 191 3.44 -0.47 -18.49
N ASP A 192 3.66 0.75 -18.98
CA ASP A 192 3.68 1.96 -18.14
C ASP A 192 2.28 2.31 -17.63
N TYR A 193 1.25 2.17 -18.48
CA TYR A 193 -0.14 2.24 -18.05
C TYR A 193 -0.47 1.19 -16.97
N PHE A 194 -0.04 -0.06 -17.15
CA PHE A 194 -0.26 -1.12 -16.17
C PHE A 194 0.48 -0.89 -14.85
N LYS A 195 1.69 -0.35 -14.86
CA LYS A 195 2.40 0.04 -13.63
C LYS A 195 1.66 1.16 -12.90
N TYR A 196 1.11 2.13 -13.63
CA TYR A 196 0.29 3.19 -13.06
C TYR A 196 -0.99 2.64 -12.41
N GLU A 197 -1.77 1.85 -13.15
CA GLU A 197 -2.99 1.21 -12.65
C GLU A 197 -2.72 0.34 -11.43
N TYR A 198 -1.69 -0.51 -11.48
CA TYR A 198 -1.28 -1.33 -10.34
C TYR A 198 -0.99 -0.47 -9.10
N SER A 199 -0.25 0.64 -9.26
CA SER A 199 0.06 1.56 -8.15
C SER A 199 -1.20 2.22 -7.57
N LEU A 200 -2.16 2.60 -8.42
CA LEU A 200 -3.46 3.10 -7.95
C LEU A 200 -4.23 2.03 -7.18
N MET A 201 -4.24 0.81 -7.68
CA MET A 201 -4.91 -0.33 -7.04
C MET A 201 -4.29 -0.67 -5.69
N LEU A 202 -2.97 -0.57 -5.54
CA LEU A 202 -2.32 -0.75 -4.23
C LEU A 202 -2.79 0.31 -3.22
N ARG A 203 -2.89 1.58 -3.63
CA ARG A 203 -3.44 2.64 -2.78
C ARG A 203 -4.90 2.38 -2.43
N ALA A 204 -5.70 2.00 -3.43
CA ALA A 204 -7.13 1.79 -3.26
C ALA A 204 -7.45 0.54 -2.43
N PHE A 205 -6.72 -0.56 -2.59
CA PHE A 205 -7.12 -1.87 -2.05
C PHE A 205 -6.21 -2.41 -0.97
N VAL A 206 -4.90 -2.18 -1.05
CA VAL A 206 -3.94 -2.70 -0.06
C VAL A 206 -3.76 -1.70 1.07
N GLN A 207 -3.60 -0.41 0.75
CA GLN A 207 -3.35 0.63 1.74
C GLN A 207 -4.61 1.14 2.44
N SER A 208 -5.81 0.81 1.95
CA SER A 208 -7.07 1.17 2.60
C SER A 208 -7.56 0.15 3.61
N VAL A 209 -6.94 -1.04 3.68
CA VAL A 209 -7.30 -2.10 4.63
C VAL A 209 -6.11 -2.50 5.49
N ARG A 210 -6.39 -3.20 6.59
CA ARG A 210 -5.36 -3.75 7.48
C ARG A 210 -5.59 -5.23 7.70
N GLY A 211 -4.51 -5.96 7.96
CA GLY A 211 -4.55 -7.34 8.39
C GLY A 211 -5.05 -8.35 7.37
N VAL A 212 -5.32 -7.98 6.11
CA VAL A 212 -5.75 -8.95 5.09
C VAL A 212 -4.59 -9.84 4.66
N PHE A 213 -3.46 -9.22 4.33
CA PHE A 213 -2.31 -9.91 3.76
C PHE A 213 -1.16 -9.97 4.77
N ASN A 214 -0.32 -10.99 4.67
CA ASN A 214 0.92 -11.07 5.45
C ASN A 214 2.01 -10.13 4.93
N TRP A 215 1.84 -9.49 3.78
CA TRP A 215 2.81 -8.53 3.26
C TRP A 215 2.54 -7.12 3.79
N GLN A 216 3.61 -6.41 4.15
CA GLN A 216 3.53 -4.98 4.45
C GLN A 216 3.17 -4.20 3.19
N PRO A 217 2.51 -3.03 3.30
CA PRO A 217 2.09 -2.26 2.12
C PRO A 217 3.22 -1.93 1.14
N TRP A 218 4.44 -1.70 1.64
CA TRP A 218 5.59 -1.42 0.78
C TRP A 218 6.13 -2.65 0.04
N HIS A 219 5.95 -3.86 0.56
CA HIS A 219 6.39 -5.09 -0.14
C HIS A 219 5.67 -5.26 -1.48
N TRP A 220 4.44 -4.75 -1.60
CA TRP A 220 3.69 -4.75 -2.85
C TRP A 220 4.29 -3.88 -3.94
N TYR A 221 5.21 -2.96 -3.62
CA TYR A 221 5.94 -2.15 -4.61
C TYR A 221 7.32 -2.72 -4.93
N MET A 222 7.81 -3.71 -4.19
CA MET A 222 9.17 -4.21 -4.31
C MET A 222 9.25 -5.36 -5.34
N PRO A 223 10.06 -5.22 -6.41
CA PRO A 223 10.18 -6.26 -7.45
C PRO A 223 10.57 -7.64 -6.91
N ALA A 224 11.42 -7.69 -5.87
CA ALA A 224 11.83 -8.94 -5.22
C ALA A 224 10.65 -9.75 -4.64
N TRP A 225 9.54 -9.08 -4.33
CA TRP A 225 8.32 -9.66 -3.78
C TRP A 225 7.30 -9.94 -4.88
N ASN A 226 6.98 -8.94 -5.71
CA ASN A 226 5.81 -8.96 -6.56
C ASN A 226 6.06 -9.42 -8.02
N ALA A 227 7.27 -9.31 -8.55
CA ALA A 227 7.48 -9.29 -10.01
C ALA A 227 7.05 -10.60 -10.70
N LYS A 228 7.18 -11.74 -10.02
CA LYS A 228 6.79 -13.06 -10.53
C LYS A 228 5.27 -13.23 -10.72
N PHE A 229 4.47 -12.37 -10.10
CA PHE A 229 3.00 -12.41 -10.13
C PHE A 229 2.41 -11.40 -11.10
N MET A 230 3.22 -10.46 -11.61
CA MET A 230 2.80 -9.45 -12.58
C MET A 230 2.56 -10.07 -13.95
N ILE A 231 1.67 -9.47 -14.74
CA ILE A 231 1.53 -9.80 -16.16
C ILE A 231 2.88 -9.68 -16.88
N LYS A 232 3.21 -10.69 -17.69
CA LYS A 232 4.46 -10.71 -18.45
C LYS A 232 4.27 -10.00 -19.78
N ARG A 233 5.33 -9.36 -20.29
CA ARG A 233 5.34 -8.73 -21.62
C ARG A 233 4.84 -9.66 -22.73
N ALA A 234 5.23 -10.93 -22.71
CA ALA A 234 4.76 -11.92 -23.69
C ALA A 234 3.25 -12.23 -23.60
N GLU A 235 2.66 -12.16 -22.39
CA GLU A 235 1.22 -12.32 -22.20
C GLU A 235 0.47 -11.10 -22.76
N LEU A 236 0.95 -9.89 -22.46
CA LEU A 236 0.44 -8.65 -23.02
C LEU A 236 0.54 -8.65 -24.55
N GLU A 237 1.69 -9.02 -25.12
CA GLU A 237 1.87 -9.15 -26.56
C GLU A 237 0.87 -10.13 -27.17
N SER A 238 0.62 -11.27 -26.54
CA SER A 238 -0.38 -12.22 -27.02
C SER A 238 -1.79 -11.63 -27.05
N ILE A 239 -2.15 -10.79 -26.08
CA ILE A 239 -3.42 -10.06 -26.08
C ILE A 239 -3.47 -9.08 -27.25
N LEU A 240 -2.41 -8.29 -27.45
CA LEU A 240 -2.32 -7.31 -28.53
C LEU A 240 -2.38 -7.95 -29.93
N VAL A 241 -1.68 -9.07 -30.13
CA VAL A 241 -1.71 -9.83 -31.40
C VAL A 241 -3.12 -10.35 -31.73
N ARG A 242 -3.93 -10.69 -30.73
CA ARG A 242 -5.31 -11.12 -30.97
C ARG A 242 -6.22 -9.99 -31.47
N GLY A 243 -5.85 -8.73 -31.21
CA GLY A 243 -6.63 -7.56 -31.62
C GLY A 243 -7.98 -7.38 -30.92
N VAL A 244 -8.30 -8.22 -29.92
CA VAL A 244 -9.55 -8.17 -29.15
C VAL A 244 -9.23 -7.87 -27.69
N ALA A 245 -9.74 -6.75 -27.19
CA ALA A 245 -9.58 -6.38 -25.78
C ALA A 245 -10.34 -7.35 -24.87
N PRO A 246 -9.71 -7.88 -23.80
CA PRO A 246 -10.44 -8.59 -22.78
C PRO A 246 -11.36 -7.63 -22.01
N SER A 247 -12.42 -8.14 -21.39
CA SER A 247 -13.25 -7.32 -20.48
C SER A 247 -12.45 -6.77 -19.31
N PHE A 248 -11.37 -7.46 -18.93
CA PHE A 248 -10.41 -7.04 -17.92
C PHE A 248 -8.99 -7.44 -18.32
N PHE A 249 -8.06 -6.53 -18.19
CA PHE A 249 -6.63 -6.83 -18.14
C PHE A 249 -6.28 -7.26 -16.72
N ARG A 250 -5.62 -8.42 -16.60
CA ARG A 250 -5.09 -8.91 -15.34
C ARG A 250 -3.69 -8.36 -15.15
N LEU A 251 -3.48 -7.58 -14.09
CA LEU A 251 -2.21 -6.90 -13.79
C LEU A 251 -1.32 -7.75 -12.88
N PHE A 252 -1.94 -8.45 -11.94
CA PHE A 252 -1.28 -9.28 -10.93
C PHE A 252 -2.14 -10.49 -10.63
N LYS A 253 -1.51 -11.66 -10.48
CA LYS A 253 -2.18 -12.87 -10.01
C LYS A 253 -1.24 -13.69 -9.13
N ALA A 254 -1.69 -13.98 -7.92
CA ALA A 254 -1.03 -14.90 -7.03
C ALA A 254 -2.00 -15.99 -6.55
N THR A 255 -1.46 -17.19 -6.35
CA THR A 255 -2.14 -18.25 -5.60
C THR A 255 -1.34 -18.47 -4.33
N THR A 256 -2.00 -18.37 -3.18
CA THR A 256 -1.38 -18.58 -1.88
C THR A 256 -1.05 -20.07 -1.69
N PRO A 257 -0.19 -20.43 -0.72
CA PRO A 257 0.03 -21.84 -0.36
C PRO A 257 -1.23 -22.58 0.10
N ALA A 258 -2.25 -21.87 0.59
CA ALA A 258 -3.52 -22.44 1.04
C ALA A 258 -4.56 -22.56 -0.09
N GLY A 259 -4.23 -22.11 -1.32
CA GLY A 259 -5.05 -22.29 -2.51
C GLY A 259 -5.88 -21.07 -2.90
N GLU A 260 -5.91 -20.01 -2.08
CA GLU A 260 -6.65 -18.80 -2.40
C GLU A 260 -6.02 -18.06 -3.59
N SER A 261 -6.86 -17.49 -4.46
CA SER A 261 -6.44 -16.65 -5.58
C SER A 261 -6.61 -15.18 -5.25
N ILE A 262 -5.56 -14.39 -5.50
CA ILE A 262 -5.54 -12.93 -5.33
C ILE A 262 -5.25 -12.32 -6.70
N GLU A 263 -6.17 -11.51 -7.22
CA GLU A 263 -6.07 -10.98 -8.58
C GLU A 263 -6.39 -9.48 -8.63
N PHE A 264 -5.47 -8.71 -9.22
CA PHE A 264 -5.74 -7.32 -9.59
C PHE A 264 -6.08 -7.25 -11.07
N ARG A 265 -7.23 -6.65 -11.38
CA ARG A 265 -7.71 -6.42 -12.74
C ARG A 265 -8.12 -4.96 -12.97
N THR A 266 -7.96 -4.49 -14.20
CA THR A 266 -8.53 -3.21 -14.68
C THR A 266 -9.26 -3.44 -15.98
N ASN A 267 -10.39 -2.77 -16.21
CA ASN A 267 -11.07 -2.80 -17.51
C ASN A 267 -10.48 -1.80 -18.51
N GLY A 268 -9.43 -1.06 -18.12
CA GLY A 268 -8.81 -0.02 -18.95
C GLY A 268 -9.59 1.30 -18.99
N ASN A 269 -10.80 1.36 -18.46
CA ASN A 269 -11.72 2.51 -18.57
C ASN A 269 -12.08 3.08 -17.21
N GLY A 270 -11.12 3.09 -16.28
CA GLY A 270 -11.29 3.65 -14.94
C GLY A 270 -12.06 2.76 -13.98
N TYR A 271 -12.16 1.45 -14.22
CA TYR A 271 -12.71 0.52 -13.24
C TYR A 271 -11.72 -0.61 -12.93
N SER A 272 -11.36 -0.71 -11.65
CA SER A 272 -10.36 -1.65 -11.14
C SER A 272 -10.98 -2.57 -10.09
N GLU A 273 -10.50 -3.81 -10.02
CA GLU A 273 -10.92 -4.82 -9.07
C GLU A 273 -9.73 -5.49 -8.39
N LEU A 274 -9.85 -5.68 -7.07
CA LEU A 274 -9.11 -6.73 -6.36
C LEU A 274 -10.09 -7.84 -6.03
N GLU A 275 -9.83 -9.02 -6.56
CA GLU A 275 -10.59 -10.22 -6.23
C GLU A 275 -9.77 -11.18 -5.38
N ILE A 276 -10.34 -11.59 -4.25
CA ILE A 276 -9.81 -12.63 -3.38
C ILE A 276 -10.81 -13.80 -3.41
N ARG A 277 -10.38 -14.96 -3.91
CA ARG A 277 -11.19 -16.19 -3.93
C ARG A 277 -10.56 -17.28 -3.07
N LYS A 278 -11.39 -17.98 -2.31
CA LYS A 278 -11.04 -19.23 -1.61
C LYS A 278 -11.03 -20.42 -2.56
#